data_AF-A0A553UJD5-F1
#
_entry.id   AF-A0A553UJD5-F1
#
_cell.length_a   1.000
_cell.length_b   1.000
_cell.length_c   1.000
_cell.angle_alpha   90.00
_cell.angle_beta   90.00
_cell.angle_gamma   90.00
#
_symmetry.space_group_name_H-M   'P 1'
#
loop_
_entity.id
_entity.type
_entity.pdbx_description
1 polymer ?
#
loop_
_entity_poly.entity_id
_entity_poly.type
_entity_poly.pdbx_seq_one_letter_code
_entity_poly.pdbx_strand_id
1 'polypeptide(L)'
;MKKYLALLAAGLLLASCSQQSKMHTSALSPYAERPELQDAQSQAILQQYGDDAGLLAAMQEAYNEVPRQLSLPAAPALTGLDLASDRLAYVKGVSWGSVAYYNVQYANRFSPAYPGLDFSRDGCSTPSGLGLSYTEDFRPACNVHDFGYRNLKVFQRTDANRRTTDEAFYTNMKGICNAKPWYKEPPCYAAAYAYYQGVRIGGGSSFE
;
A
#
# COMPACT_ATOMS: atom_id res chain seq x y z
N MET A 1 42.58 19.50 -71.45
CA MET A 1 42.05 20.27 -70.30
C MET A 1 40.81 19.55 -69.76
N LYS A 2 40.67 19.48 -68.41
CA LYS A 2 39.61 18.81 -67.59
C LYS A 2 39.98 17.38 -67.16
N LYS A 3 40.78 17.22 -66.09
CA LYS A 3 40.46 17.18 -64.63
C LYS A 3 39.84 15.83 -64.21
N TYR A 4 40.68 14.93 -63.69
CA TYR A 4 40.28 13.74 -62.95
C TYR A 4 39.83 14.14 -61.53
N LEU A 5 38.62 13.74 -61.14
CA LEU A 5 38.08 13.92 -59.79
C LEU A 5 38.53 12.72 -58.94
N ALA A 6 39.32 12.95 -57.90
CA ALA A 6 39.61 11.95 -56.88
C ALA A 6 38.45 11.89 -55.88
N LEU A 7 37.75 10.76 -55.78
CA LEU A 7 36.83 10.51 -54.67
C LEU A 7 37.62 10.08 -53.44
N LEU A 8 37.62 10.92 -52.40
CA LEU A 8 38.02 10.57 -51.05
C LEU A 8 36.84 9.90 -50.34
N ALA A 9 36.94 8.61 -50.07
CA ALA A 9 36.00 7.90 -49.20
C ALA A 9 36.33 8.23 -47.74
N ALA A 10 35.52 9.08 -47.11
CA ALA A 10 35.58 9.33 -45.68
C ALA A 10 34.91 8.17 -44.93
N GLY A 11 35.71 7.30 -44.32
CA GLY A 11 35.21 6.29 -43.40
C GLY A 11 34.68 6.93 -42.13
N LEU A 12 33.36 6.88 -41.91
CA LEU A 12 32.74 7.17 -40.62
C LEU A 12 33.05 6.03 -39.65
N LEU A 13 33.98 6.25 -38.73
CA LEU A 13 34.15 5.43 -37.54
C LEU A 13 33.00 5.74 -36.57
N LEU A 14 31.99 4.88 -36.54
CA LEU A 14 30.97 4.88 -35.49
C LEU A 14 31.63 4.42 -34.19
N ALA A 15 31.96 5.37 -33.31
CA ALA A 15 32.31 5.07 -31.94
C ALA A 15 31.06 4.56 -31.21
N SER A 16 30.91 3.25 -31.09
CA SER A 16 29.89 2.64 -30.24
C SER A 16 30.26 2.92 -28.78
N CYS A 17 29.56 3.86 -28.14
CA CYS A 17 29.57 3.96 -26.69
C CYS A 17 28.92 2.67 -26.14
N SER A 18 29.74 1.71 -25.71
CA SER A 18 29.30 0.62 -24.87
C SER A 18 28.90 1.20 -23.51
N GLN A 19 27.62 1.52 -23.33
CA GLN A 19 27.08 1.75 -21.99
C GLN A 19 27.11 0.41 -21.27
N GLN A 20 28.11 0.23 -20.41
CA GLN A 20 28.09 -0.80 -19.37
C GLN A 20 26.88 -0.55 -18.49
N SER A 21 25.81 -1.32 -18.74
CA SER A 21 24.75 -1.51 -17.78
C SER A 21 25.39 -2.12 -16.54
N LYS A 22 25.64 -1.30 -15.52
CA LYS A 22 25.95 -1.82 -14.18
C LYS A 22 24.75 -2.67 -13.81
N MET A 23 24.94 -3.98 -13.63
CA MET A 23 23.90 -4.85 -13.06
C MET A 23 23.43 -4.20 -11.76
N HIS A 24 22.25 -3.57 -11.79
CA HIS A 24 21.65 -3.00 -10.60
C HIS A 24 21.08 -4.19 -9.83
N THR A 25 21.82 -4.64 -8.81
CA THR A 25 21.31 -5.64 -7.88
C THR A 25 20.28 -4.94 -7.01
N SER A 26 19.01 -5.34 -7.16
CA SER A 26 17.90 -4.85 -6.34
C SER A 26 18.26 -4.92 -4.85
N ALA A 27 17.83 -3.91 -4.09
CA ALA A 27 18.03 -3.86 -2.64
C ALA A 27 17.31 -5.03 -1.91
N LEU A 28 16.36 -5.69 -2.57
CA LEU A 28 15.64 -6.84 -2.06
C LEU A 28 16.32 -8.19 -2.35
N SER A 29 17.45 -8.19 -3.08
CA SER A 29 18.23 -9.40 -3.37
C SER A 29 18.54 -10.27 -2.13
N PRO A 30 18.84 -9.73 -0.93
CA PRO A 30 19.05 -10.55 0.28
C PRO A 30 17.82 -11.32 0.78
N TYR A 31 16.62 -10.92 0.37
CA TYR A 31 15.36 -11.57 0.76
C TYR A 31 14.84 -12.53 -0.32
N ALA A 32 15.19 -12.32 -1.59
CA ALA A 32 14.66 -13.09 -2.72
C ALA A 32 14.89 -14.60 -2.63
N GLU A 33 15.97 -15.03 -1.98
CA GLU A 33 16.34 -16.45 -1.83
C GLU A 33 15.85 -17.07 -0.50
N ARG A 34 15.08 -16.34 0.30
CA ARG A 34 14.58 -16.83 1.60
C ARG A 34 13.54 -17.93 1.39
N PRO A 35 13.64 -19.09 2.09
CA PRO A 35 12.76 -20.24 1.87
C PRO A 35 11.26 -19.93 1.94
N GLU A 36 10.87 -19.05 2.87
CA GLU A 36 9.48 -18.64 3.11
C GLU A 36 8.92 -17.66 2.07
N LEU A 37 9.76 -17.12 1.17
CA LEU A 37 9.37 -16.22 0.09
C LEU A 37 9.41 -16.89 -1.29
N GLN A 38 9.60 -18.22 -1.35
CA GLN A 38 9.72 -18.94 -2.62
C GLN A 38 8.38 -19.25 -3.31
N ASP A 39 7.25 -18.92 -2.68
CA ASP A 39 5.96 -19.05 -3.34
C ASP A 39 5.81 -18.02 -4.48
N ALA A 40 4.97 -18.37 -5.47
CA ALA A 40 4.83 -17.57 -6.68
C ALA A 40 4.33 -16.14 -6.42
N GLN A 41 3.51 -15.91 -5.38
CA GLN A 41 2.98 -14.58 -5.08
C GLN A 41 4.08 -13.70 -4.47
N SER A 42 4.82 -14.23 -3.49
CA SER A 42 5.95 -13.52 -2.89
C SER A 42 6.99 -13.15 -3.94
N GLN A 43 7.37 -14.08 -4.81
CA GLN A 43 8.31 -13.81 -5.90
C GLN A 43 7.78 -12.76 -6.88
N ALA A 44 6.49 -12.79 -7.23
CA ALA A 44 5.89 -11.78 -8.11
C ALA A 44 5.93 -10.38 -7.48
N ILE A 45 5.64 -10.26 -6.18
CA ILE A 45 5.73 -8.99 -5.44
C ILE A 45 7.17 -8.48 -5.43
N LEU A 46 8.15 -9.33 -5.08
CA LEU A 46 9.56 -8.97 -5.04
C LEU A 46 10.08 -8.53 -6.42
N GLN A 47 9.59 -9.14 -7.50
CA GLN A 47 9.94 -8.72 -8.86
C GLN A 47 9.29 -7.38 -9.23
N GLN A 48 8.01 -7.19 -8.90
CA GLN A 48 7.28 -5.97 -9.26
C GLN A 48 7.77 -4.74 -8.49
N TYR A 49 8.12 -4.91 -7.22
CA TYR A 49 8.50 -3.82 -6.31
C TYR A 49 9.97 -3.94 -5.85
N GLY A 50 10.80 -4.63 -6.62
CA GLY A 50 12.21 -4.94 -6.31
C GLY A 50 13.08 -3.75 -5.91
N ASP A 51 12.78 -2.58 -6.47
CA ASP A 51 13.54 -1.34 -6.24
C ASP A 51 12.76 -0.33 -5.38
N ASP A 52 11.63 -0.74 -4.81
CA ASP A 52 10.78 0.11 -3.98
C ASP A 52 11.28 0.12 -2.52
N ALA A 53 11.68 1.30 -2.05
CA ALA A 53 12.13 1.50 -0.67
C ALA A 53 11.06 1.12 0.38
N GLY A 54 9.77 1.23 0.04
CA GLY A 54 8.69 0.82 0.93
C GLY A 54 8.59 -0.69 1.12
N LEU A 55 8.85 -1.48 0.06
CA LEU A 55 8.91 -2.94 0.20
C LEU A 55 10.16 -3.37 0.96
N LEU A 56 11.30 -2.70 0.72
CA LEU A 56 12.51 -2.93 1.51
C LEU A 56 12.25 -2.70 3.00
N ALA A 57 11.62 -1.58 3.37
CA ALA A 57 11.25 -1.30 4.75
C ALA A 57 10.30 -2.37 5.32
N ALA A 58 9.32 -2.84 4.53
CA ALA A 58 8.42 -3.91 4.93
C ALA A 58 9.17 -5.22 5.24
N MET A 59 10.16 -5.58 4.42
CA MET A 59 10.99 -6.77 4.66
C MET A 59 11.86 -6.60 5.91
N GLN A 60 12.49 -5.44 6.07
CA GLN A 60 13.29 -5.14 7.26
C GLN A 60 12.46 -5.23 8.56
N GLU A 61 11.22 -4.73 8.54
CA GLU A 61 10.28 -4.88 9.66
C GLU A 61 9.93 -6.35 9.91
N ALA A 62 9.60 -7.11 8.87
CA ALA A 62 9.20 -8.51 8.98
C ALA A 62 10.32 -9.44 9.51
N TYR A 63 11.57 -9.14 9.16
CA TYR A 63 12.75 -9.86 9.65
C TYR A 63 13.29 -9.33 10.98
N ASN A 64 12.61 -8.36 11.61
CA ASN A 64 13.05 -7.69 12.85
C ASN A 64 14.42 -7.01 12.74
N GLU A 65 14.81 -6.59 11.54
CA GLU A 65 16.03 -5.82 11.30
C GLU A 65 15.85 -4.37 11.75
N VAL A 66 14.61 -3.87 11.71
CA VAL A 66 14.19 -2.55 12.21
C VAL A 66 12.92 -2.66 13.05
N PRO A 67 12.62 -1.67 13.92
CA PRO A 67 11.37 -1.65 14.67
C PRO A 67 10.15 -1.59 13.75
N ARG A 68 9.16 -2.44 14.03
CA ARG A 68 7.87 -2.45 13.31
C ARG A 68 7.09 -1.16 13.56
N GLN A 69 6.66 -0.49 12.49
CA GLN A 69 5.90 0.76 12.59
C GLN A 69 4.40 0.46 12.65
N LEU A 70 3.86 0.30 13.87
CA LEU A 70 2.44 -0.05 14.10
C LEU A 70 1.61 1.11 14.68
N SER A 71 2.17 2.31 14.69
CA SER A 71 1.44 3.50 15.15
C SER A 71 0.34 3.85 14.14
N LEU A 72 -0.88 3.96 14.62
CA LEU A 72 -2.01 4.44 13.83
C LEU A 72 -1.99 5.97 13.72
N PRO A 73 -2.55 6.55 12.64
CA PRO A 73 -2.63 8.01 12.51
C PRO A 73 -3.49 8.64 13.60
N ALA A 74 -3.13 9.86 14.01
CA ALA A 74 -3.91 10.61 14.97
C ALA A 74 -5.24 11.08 14.36
N ALA A 75 -6.33 10.94 15.12
CA ALA A 75 -7.63 11.48 14.76
C ALA A 75 -8.04 12.64 15.68
N PRO A 76 -8.85 13.60 15.21
CA PRO A 76 -9.39 14.65 16.05
C PRO A 76 -10.26 14.09 17.18
N ALA A 77 -10.22 14.72 18.35
CA ALA A 77 -11.09 14.38 19.46
C ALA A 77 -12.53 14.89 19.22
N LEU A 78 -13.51 14.17 19.76
CA LEU A 78 -14.89 14.66 19.86
C LEU A 78 -14.96 15.77 20.90
N THR A 79 -15.67 16.86 20.59
CA THR A 79 -15.74 18.04 21.45
C THR A 79 -17.12 18.28 22.05
N GLY A 80 -18.18 17.74 21.43
CA GLY A 80 -19.56 17.97 21.86
C GLY A 80 -20.11 19.35 21.48
N LEU A 81 -19.36 20.14 20.69
CA LEU A 81 -19.69 21.53 20.39
C LEU A 81 -20.50 21.68 19.10
N ASP A 82 -20.27 20.82 18.11
CA ASP A 82 -20.91 20.86 16.80
C ASP A 82 -21.07 19.46 16.21
N LEU A 83 -22.29 19.13 15.79
CA LEU A 83 -22.64 17.81 15.25
C LEU A 83 -21.89 17.50 13.95
N ALA A 84 -21.61 18.50 13.11
CA ALA A 84 -20.90 18.27 11.84
C ALA A 84 -19.41 17.98 12.08
N SER A 85 -18.76 18.78 12.93
CA SER A 85 -17.37 18.61 13.33
C SER A 85 -17.16 17.31 14.10
N ASP A 86 -18.05 16.98 15.03
CA ASP A 86 -17.99 15.73 15.78
C ASP A 86 -18.25 14.52 14.90
N ARG A 87 -19.16 14.61 13.92
CA ARG A 87 -19.34 13.54 12.91
C ARG A 87 -18.07 13.31 12.13
N LEU A 88 -17.40 14.38 11.68
CA LEU A 88 -16.15 14.26 10.94
C LEU A 88 -15.02 13.68 11.82
N ALA A 89 -14.91 14.12 13.07
CA ALA A 89 -13.97 13.59 14.04
C ALA A 89 -14.23 12.10 14.33
N TYR A 90 -15.50 11.71 14.48
CA TYR A 90 -15.90 10.31 14.60
C TYR A 90 -15.49 9.50 13.37
N VAL A 91 -15.85 9.96 12.16
CA VAL A 91 -15.48 9.26 10.92
C VAL A 91 -13.96 9.07 10.84
N LYS A 92 -13.18 10.10 11.11
CA LYS A 92 -11.71 10.02 11.12
C LYS A 92 -11.19 9.05 12.19
N GLY A 93 -11.74 9.10 13.40
CA GLY A 93 -11.36 8.19 14.49
C GLY A 93 -11.62 6.73 14.15
N VAL A 94 -12.74 6.42 13.50
CA VAL A 94 -13.06 5.05 13.06
C VAL A 94 -12.18 4.64 11.88
N SER A 95 -11.98 5.53 10.90
CA SER A 95 -11.24 5.23 9.66
C SER A 95 -9.74 5.08 9.86
N TRP A 96 -9.18 5.79 10.85
CA TRP A 96 -7.76 5.78 11.16
C TRP A 96 -7.43 4.95 12.41
N GLY A 97 -8.44 4.30 12.97
CA GLY A 97 -8.34 3.45 14.15
C GLY A 97 -7.95 2.00 13.82
N SER A 98 -7.92 1.17 14.87
CA SER A 98 -7.60 -0.25 14.74
C SER A 98 -8.81 -1.05 14.24
N VAL A 99 -8.55 -2.23 13.67
CA VAL A 99 -9.59 -3.22 13.36
C VAL A 99 -10.50 -3.50 14.56
N ALA A 100 -9.94 -3.62 15.76
CA ALA A 100 -10.71 -3.87 16.98
C ALA A 100 -11.67 -2.70 17.29
N TYR A 101 -11.18 -1.46 17.18
CA TYR A 101 -12.01 -0.28 17.39
C TYR A 101 -13.13 -0.18 16.35
N TYR A 102 -12.81 -0.37 15.07
CA TYR A 102 -13.80 -0.42 14.01
C TYR A 102 -14.90 -1.47 14.26
N ASN A 103 -14.53 -2.69 14.68
CA ASN A 103 -15.50 -3.76 14.93
C ASN A 103 -16.52 -3.40 16.02
N VAL A 104 -16.09 -2.67 17.07
CA VAL A 104 -16.99 -2.15 18.10
C VAL A 104 -18.00 -1.16 17.50
N GLN A 105 -17.54 -0.25 16.63
CA GLN A 105 -18.42 0.72 15.98
C GLN A 105 -19.37 0.05 15.00
N TYR A 106 -18.85 -0.90 14.22
CA TYR A 106 -19.63 -1.68 13.28
C TYR A 106 -20.74 -2.48 13.97
N ALA A 107 -20.50 -3.07 15.14
CA ALA A 107 -21.54 -3.77 15.90
C ALA A 107 -22.71 -2.84 16.28
N ASN A 108 -22.41 -1.58 16.59
CA ASN A 108 -23.37 -0.56 17.03
C ASN A 108 -23.99 0.28 15.88
N ARG A 109 -23.69 -0.03 14.62
CA ARG A 109 -24.10 0.75 13.43
C ARG A 109 -25.61 0.99 13.23
N PHE A 110 -26.48 0.23 13.91
CA PHE A 110 -27.94 0.42 13.85
C PHE A 110 -28.47 1.38 14.91
N SER A 111 -27.63 1.81 15.84
CA SER A 111 -27.89 2.91 16.77
C SER A 111 -26.79 3.96 16.61
N PRO A 112 -26.60 4.54 15.41
CA PRO A 112 -25.45 5.36 15.13
C PRO A 112 -25.53 6.66 15.93
N ALA A 113 -24.43 7.03 16.59
CA ALA A 113 -24.27 8.34 17.20
C ALA A 113 -24.44 9.48 16.17
N TYR A 114 -24.14 9.20 14.90
CA TYR A 114 -24.27 10.15 13.79
C TYR A 114 -25.04 9.50 12.62
N PRO A 115 -26.22 10.03 12.23
CA PRO A 115 -26.99 9.48 11.12
C PRO A 115 -26.30 9.73 9.77
N GLY A 116 -26.59 8.86 8.81
CA GLY A 116 -26.13 8.99 7.42
C GLY A 116 -24.72 8.48 7.14
N LEU A 117 -24.10 7.75 8.08
CA LEU A 117 -22.84 7.08 7.85
C LEU A 117 -23.03 5.78 7.06
N ASP A 118 -22.13 5.52 6.12
CA ASP A 118 -22.10 4.29 5.33
C ASP A 118 -21.18 3.26 5.99
N PHE A 119 -21.77 2.19 6.53
CA PHE A 119 -21.06 1.04 7.10
C PHE A 119 -21.04 -0.18 6.16
N SER A 120 -21.42 -0.02 4.89
CA SER A 120 -21.31 -1.12 3.91
C SER A 120 -19.85 -1.54 3.72
N ARG A 121 -19.65 -2.82 3.41
CA ARG A 121 -18.34 -3.48 3.28
C ARG A 121 -18.38 -4.36 2.04
N ASP A 122 -17.49 -4.12 1.09
CA ASP A 122 -17.21 -5.02 -0.03
C ASP A 122 -15.93 -5.85 0.22
N GLY A 123 -15.14 -5.48 1.23
CA GLY A 123 -13.92 -6.20 1.59
C GLY A 123 -12.77 -5.78 0.69
N CYS A 124 -11.76 -6.63 0.54
CA CYS A 124 -10.57 -6.20 -0.18
C CYS A 124 -10.74 -6.22 -1.70
N SER A 125 -10.56 -5.06 -2.34
CA SER A 125 -10.21 -5.00 -3.75
C SER A 125 -8.76 -5.49 -3.92
N THR A 126 -8.60 -6.66 -4.52
CA THR A 126 -7.27 -7.23 -4.79
C THR A 126 -6.58 -6.47 -5.93
N PRO A 127 -5.27 -6.16 -5.81
CA PRO A 127 -4.49 -5.72 -6.96
C PRO A 127 -4.55 -6.81 -8.06
N SER A 128 -5.09 -6.44 -9.23
CA SER A 128 -5.16 -7.35 -10.38
C SER A 128 -3.76 -7.75 -10.85
N GLY A 129 -3.55 -9.03 -11.16
CA GLY A 129 -2.30 -9.52 -11.76
C GLY A 129 -1.30 -10.18 -10.79
N LEU A 130 -1.46 -10.00 -9.47
CA LEU A 130 -0.58 -10.62 -8.47
C LEU A 130 -1.13 -11.90 -7.83
N GLY A 131 -2.40 -12.26 -8.10
CA GLY A 131 -3.00 -13.51 -7.63
C GLY A 131 -2.97 -13.70 -6.11
N LEU A 132 -3.00 -12.60 -5.35
CA LEU A 132 -2.72 -12.59 -3.90
C LEU A 132 -3.79 -13.35 -3.11
N SER A 133 -3.39 -14.35 -2.31
CA SER A 133 -4.30 -15.14 -1.47
C SER A 133 -4.62 -14.51 -0.11
N TYR A 134 -4.15 -13.28 0.15
CA TYR A 134 -4.32 -12.58 1.43
C TYR A 134 -5.66 -11.84 1.60
N THR A 135 -6.60 -11.98 0.64
CA THR A 135 -7.89 -11.28 0.67
C THR A 135 -8.65 -11.50 1.98
N GLU A 136 -8.74 -12.76 2.43
CA GLU A 136 -9.47 -13.08 3.66
C GLU A 136 -8.67 -12.73 4.92
N ASP A 137 -7.34 -12.81 4.86
CA ASP A 137 -6.47 -12.36 5.93
C ASP A 137 -6.62 -10.85 6.18
N PHE A 138 -6.66 -10.05 5.11
CA PHE A 138 -6.76 -8.59 5.19
C PHE A 138 -8.18 -8.04 5.18
N ARG A 139 -9.20 -8.89 4.98
CA ARG A 139 -10.62 -8.49 5.04
C ARG A 139 -10.95 -7.61 6.25
N PRO A 140 -10.46 -7.88 7.47
CA PRO A 140 -10.71 -6.99 8.61
C PRO A 140 -10.14 -5.58 8.41
N ALA A 141 -8.94 -5.42 7.86
CA ALA A 141 -8.34 -4.11 7.57
C ALA A 141 -9.05 -3.40 6.41
N CYS A 142 -9.44 -4.13 5.37
CA CYS A 142 -10.19 -3.59 4.23
C CYS A 142 -11.55 -3.03 4.68
N ASN A 143 -12.25 -3.70 5.61
CA ASN A 143 -13.49 -3.16 6.16
C ASN A 143 -13.33 -1.79 6.85
N VAL A 144 -12.19 -1.54 7.51
CA VAL A 144 -11.88 -0.23 8.11
C VAL A 144 -11.64 0.81 7.01
N HIS A 145 -10.87 0.42 5.99
CA HIS A 145 -10.57 1.26 4.83
C HIS A 145 -11.83 1.66 4.05
N ASP A 146 -12.72 0.71 3.78
CA ASP A 146 -14.01 0.92 3.11
C ASP A 146 -14.83 1.99 3.82
N PHE A 147 -14.93 1.91 5.15
CA PHE A 147 -15.65 2.90 5.95
C PHE A 147 -15.06 4.30 5.77
N GLY A 148 -13.73 4.43 5.81
CA GLY A 148 -13.07 5.71 5.57
C GLY A 148 -13.30 6.25 4.18
N TYR A 149 -13.17 5.42 3.15
CA TYR A 149 -13.40 5.81 1.76
C TYR A 149 -14.84 6.25 1.52
N ARG A 150 -15.82 5.47 1.98
CA ARG A 150 -17.24 5.73 1.77
C ARG A 150 -17.72 7.02 2.44
N ASN A 151 -17.18 7.32 3.64
CA ASN A 151 -17.63 8.47 4.41
C ASN A 151 -16.78 9.74 4.15
N LEU A 152 -15.45 9.64 4.10
CA LEU A 152 -14.61 10.84 3.92
C LEU A 152 -14.73 11.42 2.52
N LYS A 153 -15.02 10.63 1.48
CA LYS A 153 -15.32 11.19 0.15
C LYS A 153 -16.59 12.04 0.12
N VAL A 154 -17.51 11.83 1.07
CA VAL A 154 -18.77 12.59 1.19
C VAL A 154 -18.61 13.76 2.15
N PHE A 155 -18.03 13.53 3.33
CA PHE A 155 -18.00 14.54 4.40
C PHE A 155 -16.77 15.45 4.38
N GLN A 156 -15.63 15.00 3.82
CA GLN A 156 -14.44 15.84 3.65
C GLN A 156 -13.46 15.23 2.64
N ARG A 157 -13.73 15.41 1.35
CA ARG A 157 -12.92 14.84 0.27
C ARG A 157 -11.62 15.61 0.07
N THR A 158 -10.53 15.08 0.60
CA THR A 158 -9.18 15.62 0.41
C THR A 158 -8.18 14.49 0.17
N ASP A 159 -7.14 14.78 -0.60
CA ASP A 159 -6.02 13.85 -0.79
C ASP A 159 -5.32 13.50 0.53
N ALA A 160 -5.28 14.44 1.48
CA ALA A 160 -4.73 14.21 2.80
C ALA A 160 -5.53 13.12 3.54
N ASN A 161 -6.86 13.25 3.60
CA ASN A 161 -7.71 12.25 4.23
C ASN A 161 -7.61 10.88 3.54
N ARG A 162 -7.51 10.85 2.20
CA ARG A 162 -7.29 9.61 1.44
C ARG A 162 -5.98 8.93 1.84
N ARG A 163 -4.87 9.68 1.83
CA ARG A 163 -3.54 9.17 2.19
C ARG A 163 -3.51 8.65 3.63
N THR A 164 -4.08 9.38 4.58
CA THR A 164 -4.14 8.93 5.98
C THR A 164 -4.97 7.65 6.14
N THR A 165 -6.06 7.50 5.38
CA THR A 165 -6.83 6.25 5.36
C THR A 165 -6.05 5.08 4.75
N ASP A 166 -5.29 5.32 3.68
CA ASP A 166 -4.40 4.31 3.08
C ASP A 166 -3.27 3.89 4.06
N GLU A 167 -2.70 4.85 4.80
CA GLU A 167 -1.69 4.59 5.84
C GLU A 167 -2.25 3.76 6.99
N ALA A 168 -3.43 4.11 7.50
CA ALA A 168 -4.11 3.34 8.54
C ALA A 168 -4.43 1.91 8.07
N PHE A 169 -4.81 1.75 6.79
CA PHE A 169 -5.02 0.44 6.18
C PHE A 169 -3.74 -0.40 6.19
N TYR A 170 -2.61 0.17 5.76
CA TYR A 170 -1.34 -0.53 5.79
C TYR A 170 -0.91 -0.91 7.21
N THR A 171 -1.03 0.00 8.18
CA THR A 171 -0.74 -0.29 9.59
C THR A 171 -1.61 -1.42 10.14
N ASN A 172 -2.90 -1.45 9.82
CA ASN A 172 -3.80 -2.53 10.23
C ASN A 172 -3.40 -3.88 9.59
N MET A 173 -3.01 -3.91 8.31
CA MET A 173 -2.50 -5.12 7.67
C MET A 173 -1.20 -5.63 8.31
N LYS A 174 -0.26 -4.73 8.65
CA LYS A 174 0.96 -5.11 9.39
C LYS A 174 0.65 -5.69 10.76
N GLY A 175 -0.35 -5.14 11.46
CA GLY A 175 -0.85 -5.69 12.72
C GLY A 175 -1.36 -7.13 12.57
N ILE A 176 -2.08 -7.44 11.48
CA ILE A 176 -2.52 -8.79 11.15
C ILE A 176 -1.32 -9.70 10.87
N CYS A 177 -0.32 -9.23 10.13
CA CYS A 177 0.89 -10.00 9.82
C CYS A 177 1.69 -10.36 11.08
N ASN A 178 1.78 -9.46 12.06
CA ASN A 178 2.51 -9.71 13.31
C ASN A 178 1.90 -10.78 14.21
N ALA A 179 0.61 -11.08 14.01
CA ALA A 179 -0.04 -12.17 14.72
C ALA A 179 0.24 -13.55 14.08
N LYS A 180 0.90 -13.59 12.92
CA LYS A 180 1.23 -14.84 12.22
C LYS A 180 2.55 -15.43 12.76
N PRO A 181 2.78 -16.74 12.58
CA PRO A 181 4.08 -17.34 12.86
C PRO A 181 5.19 -16.67 12.05
N TRP A 182 6.42 -16.67 12.58
CA TRP A 182 7.58 -15.98 11.99
C TRP A 182 7.82 -16.29 10.50
N TYR A 183 7.58 -17.52 10.05
CA TYR A 183 7.78 -17.92 8.65
C TYR A 183 6.64 -17.50 7.71
N LYS A 184 5.50 -17.03 8.25
CA LYS A 184 4.41 -16.45 7.46
C LYS A 184 4.40 -14.92 7.53
N GLU A 185 5.23 -14.33 8.38
CA GLU A 185 5.29 -12.88 8.57
C GLU A 185 5.89 -12.18 7.34
N PRO A 186 7.08 -12.54 6.81
CA PRO A 186 7.63 -11.93 5.59
C PRO A 186 6.71 -11.95 4.37
N PRO A 187 6.13 -13.10 3.94
CA PRO A 187 5.22 -13.09 2.79
C PRO A 187 3.95 -12.27 3.06
N CYS A 188 3.49 -12.20 4.32
CA CYS A 188 2.36 -11.35 4.70
C CYS A 188 2.71 -9.86 4.58
N TYR A 189 3.89 -9.43 5.03
CA TYR A 189 4.34 -8.05 4.89
C TYR A 189 4.50 -7.64 3.42
N ALA A 190 5.05 -8.54 2.58
CA ALA A 190 5.15 -8.32 1.15
C ALA A 190 3.75 -8.10 0.53
N ALA A 191 2.79 -8.96 0.89
CA ALA A 191 1.41 -8.80 0.44
C ALA A 191 0.77 -7.52 0.97
N ALA A 192 0.93 -7.19 2.26
CA ALA A 192 0.40 -5.96 2.85
C ALA A 192 0.92 -4.72 2.11
N TYR A 193 2.20 -4.70 1.74
CA TYR A 193 2.78 -3.63 0.94
C TYR A 193 2.15 -3.56 -0.45
N ALA A 194 1.97 -4.69 -1.13
CA ALA A 194 1.34 -4.72 -2.46
C ALA A 194 -0.13 -4.22 -2.42
N TYR A 195 -0.90 -4.57 -1.39
CA TYR A 195 -2.27 -4.05 -1.20
C TYR A 195 -2.27 -2.55 -0.95
N TYR A 196 -1.34 -2.06 -0.11
CA TYR A 196 -1.17 -0.63 0.14
C TYR A 196 -0.83 0.12 -1.16
N GLN A 197 0.12 -0.36 -1.96
CA GLN A 197 0.45 0.26 -3.25
C GLN A 197 -0.74 0.24 -4.22
N GLY A 198 -1.54 -0.83 -4.21
CA GLY A 198 -2.78 -0.92 -4.98
C GLY A 198 -3.74 0.24 -4.70
N VAL A 199 -4.00 0.56 -3.43
CA VAL A 199 -4.88 1.70 -3.07
C VAL A 199 -4.20 3.05 -3.26
N ARG A 200 -2.87 3.14 -3.10
CA ARG A 200 -2.13 4.39 -3.33
C ARG A 200 -2.20 4.84 -4.78
N ILE A 201 -2.07 3.90 -5.72
CA ILE A 201 -2.07 4.13 -7.17
C ILE A 201 -3.51 4.19 -7.72
N GLY A 202 -4.37 3.22 -7.38
CA GLY A 202 -5.71 3.08 -7.94
C GLY A 202 -6.83 3.80 -7.16
N GLY A 203 -6.61 4.10 -5.89
CA GLY A 203 -7.64 4.63 -4.98
C GLY A 203 -8.08 6.06 -5.27
N GLY A 204 -7.42 6.78 -6.19
CA GLY A 204 -7.87 8.09 -6.66
C GLY A 204 -9.31 8.01 -7.17
N SER A 205 -9.55 7.22 -8.21
CA SER A 205 -10.87 7.08 -8.86
C SER A 205 -12.00 6.59 -7.93
N SER A 206 -11.71 5.71 -6.97
CA SER A 206 -12.70 5.22 -6.00
C SER A 206 -13.01 6.22 -4.88
N PHE A 207 -12.11 7.17 -4.65
CA PHE A 207 -12.28 8.30 -3.73
C PHE A 207 -12.78 9.55 -4.46
N GLU A 208 -13.03 9.45 -5.78
CA GLU A 208 -13.66 10.49 -6.58
C GLU A 208 -15.20 10.53 -6.52
#